data_AF-A0A6A6GR76-F1
#
_entry.id   AF-A0A6A6GR76-F1
#
_cell.length_a   1.000
_cell.length_b   1.000
_cell.length_c   1.000
_cell.angle_alpha   90.00
_cell.angle_beta   90.00
_cell.angle_gamma   90.00
#
_symmetry.space_group_name_H-M   'P 1'
#
loop_
_entity.id
_entity.type
_entity.pdbx_description
1 polymer ?
#
loop_
_entity_poly.entity_id
_entity_poly.type
_entity_poly.pdbx_seq_one_letter_code
_entity_poly.pdbx_strand_id
1 'polypeptide(L)'
;PHIHQQCRTFSGTSRYRNTVEPTAIRPVESVELSSSLQLAKVQALPLHCPGCGAPSQIASPEDAGFYTLTRQGLRKYIHDKTHATVEDTDTVPICDRCHNLLHHSIGNPIFHPSITSINQIISASPHKHNTIYHVLDAADLPMSLIPSLQQDLRLPRLRTQNRRSKHISHARGRVAEVCFIITRADLLAPKKEQVDTLLPYLRELLRDALGNTGKNVRLGNVKCVSAKRGWWTRAVKEEIWSRGGAGWMVGKVNVGKSSLFEVVFPKGRGAAHSHSPSPSDQGLYALEQAQRLDALSAGTTITPSDVDDPDEIIISEESDLLPPPQPERAFPSMPISSALPGTTASPIRVPFGAGKGELIDLPGIARSTLENYVVPSQRSQLIMSSRLSPEQVVVKPGQSLLIGGGLICITNPSEKDVLLAYPFVPLDTHLTSTNKAEELRKGEREIDIPSALAPESKSSIKSAGKMELKWDVTKARAGPLTRKDAVGLKAERLPFVVWSADVVIEGVGWIELVAQRRR
;
A
#
# COMPACT_ATOMS: atom_id res chain seq x y z
N PRO A 1 -10.09 -29.49 -39.31
CA PRO A 1 -10.80 -30.62 -39.95
C PRO A 1 -12.31 -30.49 -39.75
N HIS A 2 -12.99 -30.08 -40.84
CA HIS A 2 -14.44 -30.21 -41.12
C HIS A 2 -15.42 -29.41 -40.21
N ILE A 3 -16.47 -28.71 -40.67
CA ILE A 3 -17.11 -28.48 -41.98
C ILE A 3 -18.03 -27.23 -41.82
N HIS A 4 -18.20 -26.49 -42.92
CA HIS A 4 -19.20 -25.44 -43.16
C HIS A 4 -20.63 -26.00 -43.34
N GLN A 5 -21.69 -25.26 -42.97
CA GLN A 5 -22.83 -25.05 -43.88
C GLN A 5 -23.77 -23.90 -43.49
N GLN A 6 -24.17 -23.13 -44.51
CA GLN A 6 -25.10 -22.00 -44.52
C GLN A 6 -26.49 -22.42 -45.05
N CYS A 7 -27.48 -21.58 -44.71
CA CYS A 7 -28.69 -21.20 -45.46
C CYS A 7 -29.78 -22.26 -45.77
N ARG A 8 -31.02 -21.97 -45.36
CA ARG A 8 -32.06 -21.38 -46.25
C ARG A 8 -33.37 -21.07 -45.52
N THR A 9 -33.96 -19.99 -46.00
CA THR A 9 -35.32 -19.44 -45.79
C THR A 9 -36.45 -20.45 -46.03
N PHE A 10 -37.55 -20.35 -45.28
CA PHE A 10 -38.89 -20.69 -45.78
C PHE A 10 -39.99 -19.84 -45.13
N SER A 11 -40.92 -19.45 -46.00
CA SER A 11 -42.10 -18.60 -45.84
C SER A 11 -43.24 -19.25 -45.05
N GLY A 12 -44.05 -18.43 -44.37
CA GLY A 12 -45.34 -18.83 -43.81
C GLY A 12 -46.29 -17.64 -43.68
N THR A 13 -47.24 -17.56 -44.61
CA THR A 13 -48.34 -16.58 -44.70
C THR A 13 -49.38 -16.76 -43.61
N SER A 14 -49.93 -15.66 -43.06
CA SER A 14 -51.34 -15.60 -42.68
C SER A 14 -51.84 -14.17 -42.70
N ARG A 15 -52.91 -13.94 -43.47
CA ARG A 15 -53.69 -12.70 -43.54
C ARG A 15 -54.75 -12.73 -42.45
N TYR A 16 -54.82 -11.69 -41.63
CA TYR A 16 -56.07 -11.25 -41.03
C TYR A 16 -56.14 -9.72 -41.11
N ARG A 17 -57.14 -9.25 -41.85
CA ARG A 17 -57.58 -7.86 -41.90
C ARG A 17 -58.60 -7.71 -40.76
N ASN A 18 -58.45 -6.69 -39.91
CA ASN A 18 -59.55 -5.81 -39.54
C ASN A 18 -59.04 -4.54 -38.83
N THR A 19 -59.65 -3.45 -39.25
CA THR A 19 -59.50 -2.02 -38.94
C THR A 19 -59.77 -1.66 -37.48
N VAL A 20 -59.00 -0.75 -36.86
CA VAL A 20 -59.45 0.34 -35.94
C VAL A 20 -58.34 1.42 -35.80
N GLU A 21 -58.70 2.66 -36.17
CA GLU A 21 -58.26 4.02 -35.77
C GLU A 21 -56.78 4.52 -35.76
N PRO A 22 -56.55 5.81 -36.12
CA PRO A 22 -55.23 6.43 -36.10
C PRO A 22 -54.90 6.97 -34.70
N THR A 23 -54.00 6.30 -33.98
CA THR A 23 -53.44 6.84 -32.74
C THR A 23 -52.47 7.98 -33.08
N ALA A 24 -52.81 9.18 -32.60
CA ALA A 24 -52.03 10.38 -32.72
C ALA A 24 -50.55 10.17 -32.36
N ILE A 25 -49.66 10.68 -33.20
CA ILE A 25 -48.25 10.90 -32.89
C ILE A 25 -48.20 11.82 -31.67
N ARG A 26 -47.80 11.29 -30.51
CA ARG A 26 -47.44 12.09 -29.33
C ARG A 26 -46.01 12.64 -29.54
N PRO A 27 -45.74 13.90 -29.14
CA PRO A 27 -44.47 14.55 -29.42
C PRO A 27 -43.32 13.91 -28.66
N VAL A 28 -42.13 14.00 -29.25
CA VAL A 28 -40.82 13.44 -28.84
C VAL A 28 -40.23 14.18 -27.61
N GLU A 29 -41.04 14.83 -26.77
CA GLU A 29 -40.55 15.67 -25.66
C GLU A 29 -40.04 14.88 -24.44
N SER A 30 -40.47 13.63 -24.24
CA SER A 30 -40.17 12.88 -23.01
C SER A 30 -38.77 12.24 -22.97
N VAL A 31 -38.15 12.01 -24.13
CA VAL A 31 -36.82 11.38 -24.19
C VAL A 31 -35.72 12.43 -23.93
N GLU A 32 -35.87 13.65 -24.43
CA GLU A 32 -34.90 14.75 -24.27
C GLU A 32 -34.82 15.30 -22.85
N LEU A 33 -35.94 15.33 -22.12
CA LEU A 33 -35.96 15.76 -20.71
C LEU A 33 -35.25 14.75 -19.78
N SER A 34 -35.35 13.45 -20.11
CA SER A 34 -34.72 12.39 -19.32
C SER A 34 -33.20 12.34 -19.50
N SER A 35 -32.72 12.60 -20.72
CA SER A 35 -31.29 12.61 -21.05
C SER A 35 -30.58 13.87 -20.53
N SER A 36 -31.24 15.03 -20.60
CA SER A 36 -30.72 16.29 -20.02
C SER A 36 -30.61 16.25 -18.50
N LEU A 37 -31.60 15.68 -17.80
CA LEU A 37 -31.54 15.45 -16.35
C LEU A 37 -30.46 14.43 -15.97
N GLN A 38 -30.25 13.39 -16.77
CA GLN A 38 -29.14 12.45 -16.54
C GLN A 38 -27.78 13.12 -16.78
N LEU A 39 -27.64 13.95 -17.81
CA LEU A 39 -26.42 14.68 -18.10
C LEU A 39 -26.06 15.66 -16.97
N ALA A 40 -27.03 16.40 -16.45
CA ALA A 40 -26.83 17.30 -15.30
C ALA A 40 -26.39 16.55 -14.04
N LYS A 41 -26.95 15.36 -13.78
CA LYS A 41 -26.53 14.49 -12.66
C LYS A 41 -25.10 13.99 -12.81
N VAL A 42 -24.68 13.66 -14.03
CA VAL A 42 -23.30 13.23 -14.33
C VAL A 42 -22.33 14.41 -14.18
N GLN A 43 -22.70 15.60 -14.65
CA GLN A 43 -21.88 16.82 -14.50
C GLN A 43 -21.72 17.26 -13.05
N ALA A 44 -22.68 16.93 -12.17
CA ALA A 44 -22.59 17.22 -10.74
C ALA A 44 -21.60 16.29 -10.00
N LEU A 45 -21.19 15.17 -10.59
CA LEU A 45 -20.21 14.26 -9.98
C LEU A 45 -18.82 14.93 -9.88
N PRO A 46 -18.00 14.58 -8.87
CA PRO A 46 -16.61 15.00 -8.87
C PRO A 46 -15.91 14.47 -10.14
N LEU A 47 -14.96 15.20 -10.72
CA LEU A 47 -14.22 14.75 -11.91
C LEU A 47 -13.49 13.42 -11.66
N HIS A 48 -12.92 13.28 -10.46
CA HIS A 48 -12.24 12.07 -10.00
C HIS A 48 -12.75 11.69 -8.62
N CYS A 49 -12.83 10.39 -8.36
CA CYS A 49 -13.17 9.87 -7.03
C CYS A 49 -12.11 10.31 -6.01
N PRO A 50 -12.46 11.02 -4.92
CA PRO A 50 -11.48 11.48 -3.94
C PRO A 50 -10.81 10.32 -3.17
N GLY A 51 -11.42 9.14 -3.16
CA GLY A 51 -10.91 7.97 -2.44
C GLY A 51 -9.84 7.17 -3.21
N CYS A 52 -10.03 6.96 -4.51
CA CYS A 52 -9.10 6.17 -5.35
C CYS A 52 -8.47 6.94 -6.51
N GLY A 53 -8.90 8.17 -6.78
CA GLY A 53 -8.42 8.99 -7.88
C GLY A 53 -8.97 8.61 -9.26
N ALA A 54 -9.73 7.52 -9.40
CA ALA A 54 -10.28 7.10 -10.70
C ALA A 54 -11.23 8.18 -11.28
N PRO A 55 -11.23 8.40 -12.61
CA PRO A 55 -12.19 9.31 -13.25
C PRO A 55 -13.61 8.81 -13.01
N SER A 56 -14.52 9.74 -12.70
CA SER A 56 -15.91 9.38 -12.41
C SER A 56 -16.64 8.93 -13.67
N GLN A 57 -17.38 7.83 -13.54
CA GLN A 57 -18.13 7.24 -14.65
C GLN A 57 -19.40 6.54 -14.14
N ILE A 58 -20.34 6.28 -15.05
CA ILE A 58 -21.63 5.62 -14.78
C ILE A 58 -21.93 4.47 -15.76
N ALA A 59 -20.93 4.04 -16.53
CA ALA A 59 -21.06 3.08 -17.61
C ALA A 59 -20.69 1.64 -17.19
N SER A 60 -19.62 1.48 -16.41
CA SER A 60 -19.03 0.18 -16.06
C SER A 60 -19.06 -0.06 -14.54
N PRO A 61 -20.05 -0.81 -14.01
CA PRO A 61 -20.18 -1.08 -12.57
C PRO A 61 -18.95 -1.71 -11.91
N GLU A 62 -18.22 -2.52 -12.66
CA GLU A 62 -17.06 -3.27 -12.16
C GLU A 62 -15.76 -2.45 -12.09
N ASP A 63 -15.71 -1.31 -12.79
CA ASP A 63 -14.52 -0.48 -12.92
C ASP A 63 -14.44 0.58 -11.81
N ALA A 64 -13.21 0.96 -11.46
CA ALA A 64 -12.99 2.05 -10.52
C ALA A 64 -13.58 3.36 -11.05
N GLY A 65 -14.18 4.15 -10.16
CA GLY A 65 -14.82 5.42 -10.52
C GLY A 65 -16.30 5.29 -10.88
N PHE A 66 -16.90 4.10 -10.79
CA PHE A 66 -18.35 3.93 -10.98
C PHE A 66 -19.18 4.56 -9.86
N TYR A 67 -20.24 5.29 -10.22
CA TYR A 67 -21.20 5.86 -9.28
C TYR A 67 -22.64 5.41 -9.58
N THR A 68 -23.25 4.66 -8.66
CA THR A 68 -24.69 4.39 -8.69
C THR A 68 -25.46 5.66 -8.32
N LEU A 69 -26.05 6.32 -9.33
CA LEU A 69 -26.80 7.58 -9.18
C LEU A 69 -28.00 7.50 -8.20
N THR A 70 -28.48 6.29 -7.88
CA THR A 70 -29.59 6.08 -6.93
C THR A 70 -29.14 5.99 -5.47
N ARG A 71 -27.82 5.94 -5.19
CA ARG A 71 -27.28 5.83 -3.83
C ARG A 71 -27.63 7.06 -2.99
N GLN A 72 -28.22 6.86 -1.81
CA GLN A 72 -28.79 7.94 -0.98
C GLN A 72 -27.82 9.12 -0.73
N GLY A 73 -26.58 8.82 -0.29
CA GLY A 73 -25.58 9.86 -0.03
C GLY A 73 -25.15 10.63 -1.29
N LEU A 74 -25.15 9.97 -2.45
CA LEU A 74 -24.85 10.61 -3.73
C LEU A 74 -26.02 11.46 -4.23
N ARG A 75 -27.26 10.99 -4.06
CA ARG A 75 -28.47 11.74 -4.42
C ARG A 75 -28.55 13.06 -3.68
N LYS A 76 -28.22 13.06 -2.38
CA LYS A 76 -28.13 14.29 -1.58
C LYS A 76 -27.08 15.25 -2.15
N TYR A 77 -25.86 14.76 -2.37
CA TYR A 77 -24.78 15.57 -2.93
C TYR A 77 -25.11 16.18 -4.30
N ILE A 78 -25.68 15.37 -5.22
CA ILE A 78 -26.08 15.85 -6.55
C ILE A 78 -27.18 16.91 -6.40
N HIS A 79 -28.18 16.67 -5.56
CA HIS A 79 -29.26 17.64 -5.32
C HIS A 79 -28.70 18.97 -4.81
N ASP A 80 -27.84 18.95 -3.80
CA ASP A 80 -27.25 20.15 -3.21
C ASP A 80 -26.38 20.92 -4.24
N LYS A 81 -25.62 20.20 -5.08
CA LYS A 81 -24.83 20.78 -6.17
C LYS A 81 -25.68 21.40 -7.29
N THR A 82 -26.79 20.76 -7.66
CA THR A 82 -27.67 21.27 -8.73
C THR A 82 -28.57 22.41 -8.27
N HIS A 83 -28.88 22.49 -6.97
CA HIS A 83 -29.76 23.50 -6.39
C HIS A 83 -29.03 24.62 -5.63
N ALA A 84 -27.70 24.67 -5.71
CA ALA A 84 -26.84 25.73 -5.16
C ALA A 84 -27.16 26.10 -3.70
N THR A 85 -27.54 25.13 -2.87
CA THR A 85 -27.66 25.35 -1.43
C THR A 85 -26.27 25.52 -0.85
N VAL A 86 -26.00 26.66 -0.21
CA VAL A 86 -24.69 27.07 0.36
C VAL A 86 -24.32 26.27 1.62
N GLU A 87 -24.88 25.08 1.80
CA GLU A 87 -24.39 24.15 2.81
C GLU A 87 -23.23 23.38 2.19
N ASP A 88 -22.01 23.73 2.62
CA ASP A 88 -20.79 23.01 2.30
C ASP A 88 -20.96 21.58 2.86
N THR A 89 -21.48 20.67 2.04
CA THR A 89 -21.49 19.25 2.41
C THR A 89 -20.03 18.83 2.46
N ASP A 90 -19.51 18.75 3.69
CA ASP A 90 -18.10 18.48 3.99
C ASP A 90 -17.58 17.17 3.37
N THR A 91 -18.48 16.31 2.90
CA THR A 91 -18.18 14.97 2.39
C THR A 91 -18.43 14.87 0.88
N VAL A 92 -17.34 14.92 0.11
CA VAL A 92 -17.35 14.60 -1.33
C VAL A 92 -17.60 13.09 -1.49
N PRO A 93 -18.57 12.67 -2.33
CA PRO A 93 -18.92 11.26 -2.45
C PRO A 93 -17.81 10.45 -3.13
N ILE A 94 -17.55 9.26 -2.60
CA ILE A 94 -16.65 8.27 -3.19
C ILE A 94 -17.39 7.33 -4.15
N CYS A 95 -16.68 6.73 -5.11
CA CYS A 95 -17.24 5.75 -6.03
C CYS A 95 -17.69 4.47 -5.30
N ASP A 96 -18.48 3.62 -5.95
CA ASP A 96 -19.07 2.44 -5.30
C ASP A 96 -18.02 1.41 -4.90
N ARG A 97 -16.97 1.23 -5.71
CA ARG A 97 -15.82 0.41 -5.34
C ARG A 97 -15.18 0.89 -4.04
N CYS A 98 -14.94 2.20 -3.92
CA CYS A 98 -14.38 2.82 -2.72
C CYS A 98 -15.30 2.64 -1.50
N HIS A 99 -16.61 2.78 -1.70
CA HIS A 99 -17.61 2.53 -0.66
C HIS A 99 -17.56 1.07 -0.18
N ASN A 100 -17.55 0.11 -1.10
CA ASN A 100 -17.46 -1.32 -0.78
C ASN A 100 -16.14 -1.69 -0.12
N LEU A 101 -15.02 -1.09 -0.54
CA LEU A 101 -13.73 -1.29 0.10
C LEU A 101 -13.71 -0.80 1.55
N LEU A 102 -14.37 0.33 1.82
CA LEU A 102 -14.36 0.96 3.13
C LEU A 102 -15.34 0.29 4.11
N HIS A 103 -16.53 -0.08 3.65
CA HIS A 103 -17.58 -0.64 4.52
C HIS A 103 -17.69 -2.17 4.51
N HIS A 104 -17.27 -2.82 3.43
CA HIS A 104 -17.43 -4.26 3.25
C HIS A 104 -16.11 -4.99 3.03
N SER A 105 -14.99 -4.28 2.83
CA SER A 105 -13.70 -4.87 2.45
C SER A 105 -13.81 -5.77 1.22
N ILE A 106 -14.63 -5.36 0.24
CA ILE A 106 -14.84 -6.07 -1.03
C ILE A 106 -14.49 -5.12 -2.17
N GLY A 107 -13.76 -5.63 -3.18
CA GLY A 107 -13.51 -4.88 -4.40
C GLY A 107 -12.68 -5.66 -5.41
N ASN A 108 -12.90 -5.36 -6.68
CA ASN A 108 -12.07 -5.88 -7.77
C ASN A 108 -10.66 -5.26 -7.70
N PRO A 109 -9.60 -6.06 -7.93
CA PRO A 109 -8.26 -5.53 -8.12
C PRO A 109 -8.24 -4.54 -9.28
N ILE A 110 -7.47 -3.45 -9.13
CA ILE A 110 -7.26 -2.48 -10.21
C ILE A 110 -5.92 -2.79 -10.89
N PHE A 111 -5.85 -2.48 -12.18
CA PHE A 111 -4.60 -2.48 -12.93
C PHE A 111 -3.49 -1.69 -12.22
N HIS A 112 -2.31 -2.31 -12.08
CA HIS A 112 -1.15 -1.69 -11.46
C HIS A 112 -0.23 -1.06 -12.52
N PRO A 113 0.23 0.18 -12.33
CA PRO A 113 1.09 0.83 -13.31
C PRO A 113 2.47 0.17 -13.38
N SER A 114 3.12 0.34 -14.53
CA SER A 114 4.55 0.05 -14.66
C SER A 114 5.39 1.13 -13.99
N ILE A 115 6.65 0.81 -13.68
CA ILE A 115 7.62 1.80 -13.16
C ILE A 115 7.84 2.93 -14.18
N THR A 116 7.85 2.61 -15.48
CA THR A 116 7.95 3.59 -16.56
C THR A 116 6.77 4.58 -16.55
N SER A 117 5.55 4.09 -16.32
CA SER A 117 4.35 4.93 -16.22
C SER A 117 4.47 5.89 -15.02
N ILE A 118 4.95 5.40 -13.87
CA ILE A 118 5.21 6.25 -12.70
C ILE A 118 6.25 7.32 -13.01
N ASN A 119 7.29 6.99 -13.78
CA ASN A 119 8.29 7.97 -14.21
C ASN A 119 7.70 9.09 -15.05
N GLN A 120 6.83 8.74 -16.01
CA GLN A 120 6.17 9.72 -16.85
C GLN A 120 5.29 10.65 -16.01
N ILE A 121 4.54 10.11 -15.06
CA ILE A 121 3.71 10.87 -14.11
C ILE A 121 4.56 11.84 -13.28
N ILE A 122 5.64 11.37 -12.66
CA ILE A 122 6.53 12.23 -11.85
C ILE A 122 7.23 13.29 -12.72
N SER A 123 7.59 12.93 -13.96
CA SER A 123 8.23 13.85 -14.91
C SER A 123 7.29 14.99 -15.33
N ALA A 124 5.98 14.77 -15.31
CA ALA A 124 4.96 15.79 -15.58
C ALA A 124 4.76 16.78 -14.41
N SER A 125 5.45 16.61 -13.28
CA SER A 125 5.36 17.50 -12.12
C SER A 125 5.59 18.98 -12.49
N PRO A 126 4.69 19.90 -12.08
CA PRO A 126 4.92 21.34 -12.25
C PRO A 126 5.95 21.89 -11.26
N HIS A 127 6.28 21.15 -10.20
CA HIS A 127 7.16 21.63 -9.13
C HIS A 127 8.65 21.49 -9.47
N LYS A 128 9.44 22.52 -9.10
CA LYS A 128 10.91 22.49 -9.17
C LYS A 128 11.53 21.55 -8.12
N HIS A 129 10.94 21.49 -6.93
CA HIS A 129 11.37 20.65 -5.82
C HIS A 129 10.44 19.45 -5.71
N ASN A 130 11.01 18.25 -5.87
CA ASN A 130 10.30 16.98 -5.81
C ASN A 130 10.97 16.10 -4.73
N THR A 131 10.17 15.50 -3.87
CA THR A 131 10.64 14.52 -2.88
C THR A 131 9.90 13.23 -3.10
N ILE A 132 10.63 12.13 -3.27
CA ILE A 132 10.06 10.80 -3.44
C ILE A 132 10.16 10.07 -2.11
N TYR A 133 9.01 9.82 -1.49
CA TYR A 133 8.88 8.96 -0.33
C TYR A 133 8.68 7.53 -0.83
N HIS A 134 9.76 6.76 -0.86
CA HIS A 134 9.73 5.34 -1.20
C HIS A 134 9.25 4.56 0.03
N VAL A 135 7.98 4.19 -0.01
CA VAL A 135 7.26 3.50 1.06
C VAL A 135 7.54 2.00 0.94
N LEU A 136 8.13 1.46 1.99
CA LEU A 136 8.51 0.07 2.15
C LEU A 136 7.75 -0.52 3.32
N ASP A 137 7.62 -1.83 3.33
CA ASP A 137 6.82 -2.56 4.29
C ASP A 137 7.72 -3.39 5.20
N ALA A 138 7.60 -3.20 6.53
CA ALA A 138 8.42 -3.91 7.50
C ALA A 138 8.16 -5.43 7.51
N ALA A 139 6.96 -5.88 7.15
CA ALA A 139 6.59 -7.29 7.22
C ALA A 139 7.34 -8.15 6.18
N ASP A 140 7.78 -7.57 5.08
CA ASP A 140 8.46 -8.31 4.01
C ASP A 140 9.70 -7.59 3.48
N LEU A 141 10.36 -6.79 4.32
CA LEU A 141 11.61 -6.13 3.95
C LEU A 141 12.70 -7.20 3.69
N PRO A 142 13.47 -7.14 2.59
CA PRO A 142 13.57 -6.06 1.60
C PRO A 142 12.73 -6.25 0.33
N MET A 143 11.84 -7.24 0.27
CA MET A 143 11.07 -7.58 -0.93
C MET A 143 10.13 -6.46 -1.38
N SER A 144 9.68 -5.58 -0.48
CA SER A 144 8.91 -4.38 -0.84
C SER A 144 9.73 -3.27 -1.53
N LEU A 145 11.06 -3.38 -1.58
CA LEU A 145 11.94 -2.45 -2.27
C LEU A 145 11.73 -2.52 -3.79
N ILE A 146 11.73 -1.36 -4.44
CA ILE A 146 11.81 -1.22 -5.91
C ILE A 146 13.24 -0.77 -6.26
N PRO A 147 14.17 -1.70 -6.60
CA PRO A 147 15.59 -1.36 -6.73
C PRO A 147 15.88 -0.46 -7.93
N SER A 148 15.15 -0.65 -9.03
CA SER A 148 15.32 0.12 -10.26
C SER A 148 14.76 1.53 -10.18
N LEU A 149 14.04 1.88 -9.10
CA LEU A 149 13.37 3.18 -8.95
C LEU A 149 14.32 4.37 -9.19
N GLN A 150 15.56 4.31 -8.72
CA GLN A 150 16.53 5.38 -8.94
C GLN A 150 16.99 5.50 -10.39
N GLN A 151 17.20 4.36 -11.05
CA GLN A 151 17.66 4.33 -12.45
C GLN A 151 16.53 4.74 -13.38
N ASP A 152 15.35 4.16 -13.15
CA ASP A 152 14.16 4.35 -13.98
C ASP A 152 13.62 5.77 -13.84
N LEU A 153 13.53 6.31 -12.62
CA LEU A 153 13.13 7.69 -12.39
C LEU A 153 14.24 8.72 -12.67
N ARG A 154 15.39 8.27 -13.19
CA ARG A 154 16.60 9.10 -13.46
C ARG A 154 16.95 10.02 -12.30
N LEU A 155 16.80 9.50 -11.09
CA LEU A 155 16.94 10.32 -9.89
C LEU A 155 18.40 10.62 -9.63
N PRO A 156 18.66 11.76 -8.97
CA PRO A 156 20.00 12.06 -8.53
C PRO A 156 20.54 10.96 -7.62
N ARG A 157 21.85 10.66 -7.73
CA ARG A 157 22.46 9.54 -7.02
C ARG A 157 22.28 9.71 -5.52
N LEU A 158 21.95 8.62 -4.82
CA LEU A 158 21.90 8.64 -3.37
C LEU A 158 23.24 9.06 -2.77
N ARG A 159 23.15 9.74 -1.62
CA ARG A 159 24.34 10.21 -0.91
C ARG A 159 25.24 9.04 -0.52
N THR A 160 26.48 9.10 -0.96
CA THR A 160 27.49 8.10 -0.62
C THR A 160 28.04 8.30 0.80
N GLN A 161 28.74 7.29 1.32
CA GLN A 161 29.44 7.37 2.61
C GLN A 161 30.59 8.40 2.62
N ASN A 162 31.06 8.84 1.44
CA ASN A 162 32.06 9.90 1.35
C ASN A 162 31.50 11.21 1.93
N ARG A 163 32.18 11.79 2.93
CA ARG A 163 31.77 13.03 3.62
C ARG A 163 31.62 14.22 2.67
N ARG A 164 32.38 14.26 1.56
CA ARG A 164 32.32 15.30 0.52
C ARG A 164 31.16 15.14 -0.47
N SER A 165 30.38 14.06 -0.37
CA SER A 165 29.20 13.87 -1.22
C SER A 165 28.14 14.92 -0.93
N LYS A 166 27.67 15.58 -1.98
CA LYS A 166 26.59 16.58 -1.90
C LYS A 166 25.29 15.89 -1.46
N HIS A 167 24.54 16.57 -0.61
CA HIS A 167 23.23 16.12 -0.14
C HIS A 167 22.15 16.29 -1.21
N ILE A 168 22.30 17.33 -2.04
CA ILE A 168 21.35 17.74 -3.04
C ILE A 168 22.04 17.61 -4.39
N SER A 169 21.36 16.99 -5.34
CA SER A 169 21.82 16.97 -6.73
C SER A 169 20.70 17.44 -7.64
N HIS A 170 21.09 18.26 -8.60
CA HIS A 170 20.19 18.87 -9.57
C HIS A 170 20.21 18.01 -10.82
N ALA A 171 19.03 17.63 -11.30
CA ALA A 171 18.85 17.00 -12.60
C ALA A 171 17.88 17.85 -13.42
N ARG A 172 18.33 18.35 -14.58
CA ARG A 172 17.51 19.17 -15.50
C ARG A 172 16.83 20.39 -14.84
N GLY A 173 17.53 21.07 -13.93
CA GLY A 173 16.98 22.25 -13.21
C GLY A 173 15.96 21.92 -12.12
N ARG A 174 15.63 20.64 -11.89
CA ARG A 174 14.78 20.17 -10.80
C ARG A 174 15.63 19.49 -9.72
N VAL A 175 15.18 19.61 -8.47
CA VAL A 175 15.74 18.88 -7.32
C VAL A 175 14.84 17.70 -7.03
N ALA A 176 15.41 16.50 -7.03
CA ALA A 176 14.70 15.28 -6.64
C ALA A 176 15.44 14.57 -5.51
N GLU A 177 14.82 14.49 -4.33
CA GLU A 177 15.34 13.73 -3.19
C GLU A 177 14.56 12.44 -3.02
N VAL A 178 15.22 11.38 -2.56
CA VAL A 178 14.54 10.13 -2.18
C VAL A 178 14.61 9.99 -0.66
N CYS A 179 13.51 9.58 -0.03
CA CYS A 179 13.42 9.24 1.38
C CYS A 179 12.81 7.85 1.50
N PHE A 180 13.44 6.95 2.25
CA PHE A 180 12.95 5.59 2.43
C PHE A 180 12.14 5.52 3.72
N ILE A 181 10.86 5.15 3.62
CA ILE A 181 9.96 5.07 4.75
C ILE A 181 9.53 3.61 4.94
N ILE A 182 10.05 2.95 5.97
CA ILE A 182 9.65 1.60 6.36
C ILE A 182 8.42 1.72 7.25
N THR A 183 7.25 1.38 6.72
CA THR A 183 5.95 1.42 7.41
C THR A 183 5.70 0.15 8.20
N ARG A 184 4.62 0.16 9.00
CA ARG A 184 4.20 -0.96 9.85
C ARG A 184 5.32 -1.46 10.77
N ALA A 185 6.19 -0.54 11.21
CA ALA A 185 7.34 -0.89 12.04
C ALA A 185 6.95 -1.49 13.41
N ASP A 186 5.69 -1.31 13.83
CA ASP A 186 5.08 -1.97 14.99
C ASP A 186 4.96 -3.49 14.86
N LEU A 187 5.10 -4.05 13.65
CA LEU A 187 5.17 -5.49 13.43
C LEU A 187 6.52 -6.08 13.87
N LEU A 188 7.60 -5.29 13.83
CA LEU A 188 8.96 -5.77 14.15
C LEU A 188 9.17 -5.94 15.66
N ALA A 189 8.69 -4.97 16.46
CA ALA A 189 8.88 -4.99 17.90
C ALA A 189 7.72 -4.30 18.63
N PRO A 190 7.41 -4.71 19.88
CA PRO A 190 6.29 -4.15 20.64
C PRO A 190 6.53 -2.70 21.10
N LYS A 191 7.79 -2.28 21.22
CA LYS A 191 8.16 -0.93 21.67
C LYS A 191 8.96 -0.18 20.59
N LYS A 192 8.76 1.13 20.56
CA LYS A 192 9.41 2.06 19.63
C LYS A 192 10.94 1.99 19.72
N GLU A 193 11.48 1.94 20.94
CA GLU A 193 12.92 1.94 21.22
C GLU A 193 13.59 0.66 20.70
N GLN A 194 12.87 -0.47 20.72
CA GLN A 194 13.39 -1.73 20.18
C GLN A 194 13.52 -1.66 18.65
N VAL A 195 12.57 -1.04 17.95
CA VAL A 195 12.69 -0.79 16.51
C VAL A 195 13.87 0.14 16.21
N ASP A 196 14.10 1.18 17.03
CA ASP A 196 15.29 2.05 16.87
C ASP A 196 16.60 1.24 16.93
N THR A 197 16.68 0.23 17.80
CA THR A 197 17.86 -0.66 17.84
C THR A 197 18.02 -1.54 16.60
N LEU A 198 16.94 -1.80 15.85
CA LEU A 198 16.97 -2.57 14.61
C LEU A 198 17.35 -1.72 13.39
N LEU A 199 17.24 -0.38 13.48
CA LEU A 199 17.47 0.51 12.35
C LEU A 199 18.85 0.34 11.66
N PRO A 200 19.98 0.08 12.37
CA PRO A 200 21.25 -0.24 11.73
C PRO A 200 21.17 -1.52 10.88
N TYR A 201 20.53 -2.57 11.38
CA TYR A 201 20.32 -3.83 10.64
C TYR A 201 19.45 -3.60 9.40
N LEU A 202 18.34 -2.88 9.54
CA LEU A 202 17.44 -2.57 8.42
C LEU A 202 18.16 -1.74 7.33
N ARG A 203 19.08 -0.86 7.72
CA ARG A 203 19.92 -0.11 6.77
C ARG A 203 20.90 -1.01 6.02
N GLU A 204 21.54 -1.97 6.70
CA GLU A 204 22.40 -2.97 6.03
C GLU A 204 21.58 -3.82 5.06
N LEU A 205 20.42 -4.32 5.49
CA LEU A 205 19.53 -5.12 4.65
C LEU A 205 19.11 -4.37 3.38
N LEU A 206 18.76 -3.09 3.52
CA LEU A 206 18.45 -2.23 2.37
C LEU A 206 19.67 -1.97 1.48
N ARG A 207 20.86 -1.83 2.08
CA ARG A 207 22.10 -1.62 1.33
C ARG A 207 22.42 -2.82 0.46
N ASP A 208 22.28 -4.02 1.02
CA ASP A 208 22.48 -5.29 0.31
C ASP A 208 21.44 -5.48 -0.79
N ALA A 209 20.18 -5.16 -0.52
CA ALA A 209 19.08 -5.28 -1.49
C ALA A 209 19.18 -4.29 -2.66
N LEU A 210 19.78 -3.11 -2.45
CA LEU A 210 20.12 -2.17 -3.52
C LEU A 210 21.28 -2.67 -4.40
N GLY A 211 22.00 -3.72 -3.98
CA GLY A 211 23.08 -4.33 -4.75
C GLY A 211 24.26 -3.39 -5.00
N ASN A 212 24.81 -3.40 -6.22
CA ASN A 212 26.01 -2.63 -6.56
C ASN A 212 25.82 -1.11 -6.42
N THR A 213 24.61 -0.58 -6.65
CA THR A 213 24.31 0.85 -6.44
C THR A 213 24.22 1.20 -4.95
N GLY A 214 23.90 0.23 -4.10
CA GLY A 214 23.76 0.37 -2.65
C GLY A 214 25.07 0.36 -1.86
N LYS A 215 26.09 -0.39 -2.30
CA LYS A 215 27.33 -0.68 -1.53
C LYS A 215 27.95 0.52 -0.81
N ASN A 216 27.97 1.69 -1.45
CA ASN A 216 28.59 2.90 -0.90
C ASN A 216 27.58 3.94 -0.41
N VAL A 217 26.29 3.60 -0.29
CA VAL A 217 25.22 4.53 0.08
C VAL A 217 25.11 4.64 1.60
N ARG A 218 24.96 5.87 2.09
CA ARG A 218 24.85 6.14 3.54
C ARG A 218 23.50 5.72 4.12
N LEU A 219 22.41 5.86 3.36
CA LEU A 219 21.03 5.57 3.79
C LEU A 219 20.61 6.34 5.06
N GLY A 220 21.10 7.58 5.22
CA GLY A 220 20.73 8.47 6.34
C GLY A 220 19.30 9.01 6.26
N ASN A 221 18.65 8.79 5.13
CA ASN A 221 17.27 9.13 4.77
C ASN A 221 16.29 7.96 4.97
N VAL A 222 16.70 6.89 5.68
CA VAL A 222 15.81 5.78 6.06
C VAL A 222 15.16 6.10 7.40
N LYS A 223 13.82 6.00 7.44
CA LYS A 223 13.01 6.14 8.65
C LYS A 223 12.07 4.96 8.81
N CYS A 224 11.90 4.49 10.04
CA CYS A 224 10.81 3.59 10.41
C CYS A 224 9.61 4.40 10.89
N VAL A 225 8.41 3.97 10.54
CA VAL A 225 7.15 4.61 10.95
C VAL A 225 6.08 3.57 11.23
N SER A 226 5.16 3.91 12.13
CA SER A 226 3.90 3.16 12.31
C SER A 226 2.75 4.15 12.27
N ALA A 227 1.92 4.07 11.23
CA ALA A 227 0.68 4.84 11.16
C ALA A 227 -0.30 4.44 12.28
N LYS A 228 -0.41 3.13 12.55
CA LYS A 228 -1.26 2.54 13.59
C LYS A 228 -0.90 3.01 15.00
N ARG A 229 0.39 3.12 15.32
CA ARG A 229 0.88 3.53 16.65
C ARG A 229 1.31 5.00 16.73
N GLY A 230 1.24 5.75 15.62
CA GLY A 230 1.75 7.13 15.55
C GLY A 230 3.27 7.26 15.70
N TRP A 231 4.05 6.19 15.52
CA TRP A 231 5.49 6.23 15.74
C TRP A 231 6.22 6.98 14.62
N TRP A 232 7.01 8.00 14.99
CA TRP A 232 7.79 8.91 14.13
C TRP A 232 7.00 9.66 13.03
N THR A 233 5.68 9.53 12.98
CA THR A 233 4.84 10.16 11.94
C THR A 233 4.89 11.67 12.01
N ARG A 234 4.96 12.25 13.22
CA ARG A 234 5.15 13.70 13.42
C ARG A 234 6.42 14.22 12.75
N ALA A 235 7.55 13.53 12.91
CA ALA A 235 8.81 13.95 12.30
C ALA A 235 8.75 13.93 10.76
N VAL A 236 8.00 12.98 10.18
CA VAL A 236 7.76 12.93 8.73
C VAL A 236 6.83 14.08 8.29
N LYS A 237 5.77 14.36 9.07
CA LYS A 237 4.85 15.49 8.83
C LYS A 237 5.58 16.84 8.83
N GLU A 238 6.45 17.08 9.81
CA GLU A 238 7.25 18.31 9.85
C GLU A 238 8.21 18.41 8.65
N GLU A 239 8.82 17.30 8.23
CA GLU A 239 9.70 17.27 7.07
C GLU A 239 8.94 17.61 5.78
N ILE A 240 7.77 17.01 5.56
CA ILE A 240 6.88 17.31 4.43
C ILE A 240 6.53 18.79 4.42
N TRP A 241 6.09 19.33 5.57
CA TRP A 241 5.74 20.74 5.68
C TRP A 241 6.94 21.66 5.43
N SER A 242 8.12 21.34 5.97
CA SER A 242 9.32 22.18 5.84
C SER A 242 9.87 22.23 4.42
N ARG A 243 9.82 21.11 3.69
CA ARG A 243 10.34 21.01 2.32
C ARG A 243 9.48 21.76 1.31
N GLY A 244 8.15 21.69 1.46
CA GLY A 244 7.23 22.17 0.41
C GLY A 244 7.45 21.45 -0.93
N GLY A 245 6.92 22.03 -2.01
CA GLY A 245 6.97 21.42 -3.34
C GLY A 245 6.16 20.12 -3.44
N ALA A 246 6.50 19.24 -4.37
CA ALA A 246 5.77 18.00 -4.61
C ALA A 246 6.38 16.81 -3.81
N GLY A 247 5.60 16.22 -2.91
CA GLY A 247 5.91 14.98 -2.22
C GLY A 247 5.23 13.78 -2.85
N TRP A 248 5.97 12.84 -3.43
CA TRP A 248 5.45 11.67 -4.13
C TRP A 248 5.53 10.42 -3.26
N MET A 249 4.39 9.82 -2.91
CA MET A 249 4.35 8.52 -2.21
C MET A 249 4.41 7.38 -3.23
N VAL A 250 5.53 6.66 -3.25
CA VAL A 250 5.80 5.57 -4.22
C VAL A 250 6.10 4.29 -3.48
N GLY A 251 5.53 3.16 -3.92
CA GLY A 251 5.76 1.86 -3.32
C GLY A 251 4.91 0.79 -3.96
N LYS A 252 5.16 -0.48 -3.61
CA LYS A 252 4.31 -1.59 -4.03
C LYS A 252 2.91 -1.50 -3.39
N VAL A 253 1.95 -2.27 -3.90
CA VAL A 253 0.63 -2.40 -3.26
C VAL A 253 0.75 -2.91 -1.82
N ASN A 254 -0.20 -2.58 -0.96
CA ASN A 254 -0.27 -3.05 0.44
C ASN A 254 0.92 -2.68 1.35
N VAL A 255 1.85 -1.81 0.92
CA VAL A 255 2.93 -1.30 1.79
C VAL A 255 2.46 -0.24 2.79
N GLY A 256 1.16 0.05 2.87
CA GLY A 256 0.62 1.05 3.79
C GLY A 256 0.76 2.50 3.34
N LYS A 257 0.93 2.79 2.04
CA LYS A 257 1.00 4.16 1.50
C LYS A 257 -0.17 5.05 1.91
N SER A 258 -1.41 4.64 1.64
CA SER A 258 -2.59 5.49 1.90
C SER A 258 -2.82 5.71 3.40
N SER A 259 -2.54 4.69 4.23
CA SER A 259 -2.57 4.83 5.70
C SER A 259 -1.46 5.76 6.21
N LEU A 260 -0.25 5.68 5.63
CA LEU A 260 0.82 6.62 5.95
C LEU A 260 0.43 8.06 5.55
N PHE A 261 -0.09 8.23 4.32
CA PHE A 261 -0.48 9.50 3.74
C PHE A 261 -1.41 10.28 4.68
N GLU A 262 -2.47 9.61 5.15
CA GLU A 262 -3.45 10.21 6.06
C GLU A 262 -2.82 10.77 7.34
N VAL A 263 -1.88 10.04 7.93
CA VAL A 263 -1.28 10.40 9.22
C VAL A 263 -0.20 11.46 9.08
N VAL A 264 0.58 11.45 7.99
CA VAL A 264 1.69 12.38 7.78
C VAL A 264 1.30 13.66 7.06
N PHE A 265 0.12 13.73 6.43
CA PHE A 265 -0.36 14.94 5.80
C PHE A 265 -0.53 16.10 6.83
N PRO A 266 -0.07 17.32 6.54
CA PRO A 266 -0.11 18.46 7.46
C PRO A 266 -1.51 19.12 7.53
N LYS A 267 -2.51 18.39 8.05
CA LYS A 267 -3.90 18.88 8.25
C LYS A 267 -3.95 20.12 9.16
N GLY A 268 -4.90 21.02 8.92
CA GLY A 268 -5.28 22.11 9.83
C GLY A 268 -4.25 23.23 10.03
N ARG A 269 -3.08 23.20 9.37
CA ARG A 269 -2.03 24.21 9.56
C ARG A 269 -2.27 25.54 8.85
N GLY A 270 -3.19 25.56 7.90
CA GLY A 270 -3.66 26.80 7.25
C GLY A 270 -4.85 27.46 7.97
N ALA A 271 -5.44 26.81 8.97
CA ALA A 271 -6.61 27.31 9.69
C ALA A 271 -6.22 27.84 11.07
N ALA A 272 -5.57 29.01 11.10
CA ALA A 272 -5.69 29.85 12.28
C ALA A 272 -7.14 30.37 12.28
N HIS A 273 -7.94 29.90 13.26
CA HIS A 273 -9.36 30.22 13.49
C HIS A 273 -10.42 29.43 12.69
N SER A 274 -10.79 28.22 13.15
CA SER A 274 -12.20 27.78 13.29
C SER A 274 -12.33 26.29 13.68
N HIS A 275 -12.81 26.07 14.90
CA HIS A 275 -13.61 24.97 15.48
C HIS A 275 -13.28 23.46 15.33
N SER A 276 -13.16 22.87 16.54
CA SER A 276 -13.51 21.52 17.06
C SER A 276 -13.11 20.24 16.27
N PRO A 277 -12.24 19.40 16.84
CA PRO A 277 -11.84 18.12 16.25
C PRO A 277 -12.94 17.05 16.35
N SER A 278 -12.93 16.13 15.39
CA SER A 278 -13.87 15.01 15.24
C SER A 278 -13.61 13.88 16.26
N PRO A 279 -14.56 12.93 16.47
CA PRO A 279 -14.46 11.90 17.51
C PRO A 279 -13.26 10.95 17.36
N SER A 280 -12.73 10.75 16.15
CA SER A 280 -11.54 9.93 15.89
C SER A 280 -10.24 10.59 16.37
N ASP A 281 -10.22 11.91 16.55
CA ASP A 281 -9.07 12.66 17.06
C ASP A 281 -8.95 12.56 18.60
N GLN A 282 -10.03 12.27 19.33
CA GLN A 282 -10.02 12.25 20.80
C GLN A 282 -9.04 11.22 21.39
N GLY A 283 -8.89 10.05 20.74
CA GLY A 283 -8.01 8.98 21.22
C GLY A 283 -6.52 9.31 21.10
N LEU A 284 -6.12 10.05 20.06
CA LEU A 284 -4.74 10.46 19.85
C LEU A 284 -4.42 11.74 20.64
N TYR A 285 -5.36 12.69 20.67
CA TYR A 285 -5.20 13.97 21.35
C TYR A 285 -5.15 13.84 22.88
N ALA A 286 -5.85 12.87 23.47
CA ALA A 286 -5.82 12.60 24.91
C ALA A 286 -4.46 12.04 25.38
N LEU A 287 -3.81 11.20 24.56
CA LEU A 287 -2.44 10.74 24.82
C LEU A 287 -1.40 11.87 24.63
N GLU A 288 -1.68 12.80 23.72
CA GLU A 288 -0.84 13.98 23.46
C GLU A 288 -0.89 15.03 24.59
N GLN A 289 -2.01 15.18 25.31
CA GLN A 289 -2.09 16.13 26.43
C GLN A 289 -1.30 15.66 27.66
N ALA A 290 -1.25 14.36 27.93
CA ALA A 290 -0.47 13.81 29.04
C ALA A 290 1.05 14.04 28.91
N GLN A 291 1.54 14.28 27.68
CA GLN A 291 2.96 14.53 27.40
C GLN A 291 3.30 16.03 27.26
N ARG A 292 2.28 16.91 27.18
CA ARG A 292 2.45 18.35 26.92
C ARG A 292 2.61 19.21 28.19
N LEU A 293 2.24 18.69 29.36
CA LEU A 293 2.28 19.46 30.61
C LEU A 293 3.69 19.74 31.15
N ASP A 294 4.73 19.08 30.63
CA ASP A 294 6.13 19.24 31.09
C ASP A 294 7.00 20.18 30.24
N ALA A 295 6.47 20.74 29.15
CA ALA A 295 7.27 21.61 28.30
C ALA A 295 6.40 22.65 27.60
N LEU A 296 6.37 23.87 28.14
CA LEU A 296 6.46 25.17 27.45
C LEU A 296 5.76 26.28 28.25
N SER A 297 6.55 26.97 29.06
CA SER A 297 6.30 28.35 29.48
C SER A 297 7.36 29.25 28.83
N ALA A 298 7.00 29.89 27.72
CA ALA A 298 7.54 31.17 27.24
C ALA A 298 6.88 31.49 25.88
N GLY A 299 6.01 32.48 25.88
CA GLY A 299 5.36 33.00 24.67
C GLY A 299 6.24 33.97 23.90
N THR A 300 5.91 34.20 22.64
CA THR A 300 6.16 35.47 21.94
C THR A 300 5.15 35.63 20.79
N THR A 301 4.56 36.81 20.73
CA THR A 301 3.53 37.33 19.82
C THR A 301 4.17 37.95 18.57
N ILE A 302 3.65 37.69 17.36
CA ILE A 302 3.90 38.53 16.17
C ILE A 302 2.61 38.63 15.33
N THR A 303 2.35 39.85 14.86
CA THR A 303 1.18 40.35 14.12
C THR A 303 1.30 40.18 12.59
N PRO A 304 0.19 40.18 11.82
CA PRO A 304 0.17 39.92 10.38
C PRO A 304 -0.03 41.19 9.53
N SER A 305 0.50 41.21 8.30
CA SER A 305 -0.04 42.06 7.23
C SER A 305 0.35 41.58 5.82
N ASP A 306 -0.66 41.68 4.94
CA ASP A 306 -0.67 41.91 3.49
C ASP A 306 -0.99 40.74 2.54
N VAL A 307 -2.07 41.00 1.77
CA VAL A 307 -2.88 40.16 0.87
C VAL A 307 -3.00 40.88 -0.50
N ASP A 308 -3.55 40.17 -1.49
CA ASP A 308 -4.00 40.56 -2.85
C ASP A 308 -2.97 40.30 -3.98
N ASP A 309 -3.30 39.73 -5.16
CA ASP A 309 -4.56 39.60 -5.91
C ASP A 309 -4.45 38.40 -6.94
N PRO A 310 -5.55 37.89 -7.56
CA PRO A 310 -5.64 36.60 -8.26
C PRO A 310 -5.65 36.69 -9.81
N ASP A 311 -5.79 35.51 -10.41
CA ASP A 311 -6.19 35.19 -11.79
C ASP A 311 -5.14 35.26 -12.92
N GLU A 312 -4.60 34.08 -13.28
CA GLU A 312 -4.32 33.73 -14.68
C GLU A 312 -4.47 32.21 -14.89
N ILE A 313 -5.60 31.83 -15.50
CA ILE A 313 -5.86 30.45 -15.97
C ILE A 313 -5.20 30.31 -17.35
N ILE A 314 -4.03 29.67 -17.38
CA ILE A 314 -3.38 29.25 -18.63
C ILE A 314 -3.77 27.80 -18.91
N ILE A 315 -4.65 27.60 -19.91
CA ILE A 315 -4.95 26.29 -20.48
C ILE A 315 -3.79 25.93 -21.41
N SER A 316 -2.87 25.08 -20.96
CA SER A 316 -1.83 24.48 -21.80
C SER A 316 -2.20 23.06 -22.18
N GLU A 317 -2.81 22.92 -23.37
CA GLU A 317 -3.07 21.64 -24.02
C GLU A 317 -1.75 21.02 -24.50
N GLU A 318 -1.03 20.31 -23.63
CA GLU A 318 -0.06 19.24 -23.99
C GLU A 318 0.48 18.40 -22.79
N SER A 319 -0.10 18.49 -21.58
CA SER A 319 0.57 18.03 -20.35
C SER A 319 -0.22 17.20 -19.31
N ASP A 320 -1.45 16.76 -19.56
CA ASP A 320 -2.29 16.24 -18.47
C ASP A 320 -2.18 14.72 -18.24
N LEU A 321 -0.95 14.24 -18.00
CA LEU A 321 -0.76 12.94 -17.32
C LEU A 321 -1.12 13.00 -15.83
N LEU A 322 -1.17 14.21 -15.25
CA LEU A 322 -1.55 14.43 -13.87
C LEU A 322 -3.00 14.90 -13.80
N PRO A 323 -3.85 14.28 -12.96
CA PRO A 323 -5.17 14.83 -12.70
C PRO A 323 -5.06 16.21 -12.03
N PRO A 324 -6.13 17.02 -12.10
CA PRO A 324 -6.16 18.30 -11.41
C PRO A 324 -5.98 18.11 -9.89
N PRO A 325 -5.31 19.03 -9.19
CA PRO A 325 -5.19 18.98 -7.74
C PRO A 325 -6.56 19.10 -7.08
N GLN A 326 -6.75 18.43 -5.93
CA GLN A 326 -7.95 18.65 -5.12
C GLN A 326 -7.99 20.12 -4.63
N PRO A 327 -9.19 20.70 -4.42
CA PRO A 327 -9.31 22.00 -3.76
C PRO A 327 -8.59 21.99 -2.41
N GLU A 328 -7.81 23.03 -2.14
CA GLU A 328 -7.11 23.14 -0.85
C GLU A 328 -8.12 23.37 0.27
N ARG A 329 -8.10 22.49 1.28
CA ARG A 329 -8.98 22.54 2.46
C ARG A 329 -8.15 22.25 3.70
N ALA A 330 -8.57 22.78 4.86
CA ALA A 330 -7.92 22.49 6.13
C ALA A 330 -7.93 20.97 6.44
N PHE A 331 -9.03 20.30 6.08
CA PHE A 331 -9.24 18.87 6.21
C PHE A 331 -9.71 18.29 4.87
N PRO A 332 -8.78 17.98 3.94
CA PRO A 332 -9.15 17.48 2.63
C PRO A 332 -9.59 16.01 2.68
N SER A 333 -10.29 15.57 1.64
CA SER A 333 -10.67 14.16 1.48
C SER A 333 -9.42 13.31 1.21
N MET A 334 -9.14 12.36 2.11
CA MET A 334 -7.94 11.54 2.06
C MET A 334 -8.11 10.32 1.13
N PRO A 335 -7.03 9.84 0.50
CA PRO A 335 -7.01 8.53 -0.15
C PRO A 335 -7.49 7.42 0.79
N ILE A 336 -8.28 6.48 0.29
CA ILE A 336 -8.79 5.37 1.10
C ILE A 336 -7.65 4.41 1.45
N SER A 337 -7.58 4.01 2.72
CA SER A 337 -6.77 2.87 3.16
C SER A 337 -7.63 1.62 3.31
N SER A 338 -7.22 0.53 2.67
CA SER A 338 -7.81 -0.81 2.83
C SER A 338 -6.69 -1.84 2.83
N ALA A 339 -6.96 -3.02 3.38
CA ALA A 339 -6.07 -4.17 3.27
C ALA A 339 -6.08 -4.75 1.84
N LEU A 340 -7.17 -4.57 1.08
CA LEU A 340 -7.22 -5.05 -0.29
C LEU A 340 -6.26 -4.25 -1.19
N PRO A 341 -5.58 -4.92 -2.14
CA PRO A 341 -4.64 -4.28 -3.05
C PRO A 341 -5.33 -3.28 -3.99
N GLY A 342 -4.57 -2.26 -4.40
CA GLY A 342 -5.01 -1.27 -5.37
C GLY A 342 -6.09 -0.33 -4.83
N THR A 343 -5.89 0.28 -3.66
CA THR A 343 -6.76 1.35 -3.15
C THR A 343 -6.74 2.58 -4.06
N THR A 344 -5.56 2.91 -4.59
CA THR A 344 -5.30 4.06 -5.45
C THR A 344 -5.23 3.62 -6.92
N ALA A 345 -6.15 4.12 -7.74
CA ALA A 345 -6.32 3.83 -9.17
C ALA A 345 -5.56 4.83 -10.06
N SER A 346 -5.56 6.10 -9.66
CA SER A 346 -4.92 7.23 -10.34
C SER A 346 -4.22 8.12 -9.30
N PRO A 347 -3.23 8.95 -9.66
CA PRO A 347 -2.61 9.88 -8.72
C PRO A 347 -3.64 10.74 -7.98
N ILE A 348 -3.53 10.82 -6.65
CA ILE A 348 -4.37 11.71 -5.84
C ILE A 348 -3.48 12.84 -5.33
N ARG A 349 -3.76 14.06 -5.78
CA ARG A 349 -2.98 15.28 -5.49
C ARG A 349 -3.68 16.10 -4.42
N VAL A 350 -3.06 16.23 -3.25
CA VAL A 350 -3.61 17.00 -2.13
C VAL A 350 -2.68 18.18 -1.80
N PRO A 351 -3.05 19.42 -2.16
CA PRO A 351 -2.24 20.60 -1.87
C PRO A 351 -2.30 20.98 -0.38
N PHE A 352 -1.28 21.72 0.08
CA PHE A 352 -1.22 22.26 1.43
C PHE A 352 -0.42 23.58 1.51
N GLY A 353 -0.78 24.40 2.49
CA GLY A 353 -0.03 25.59 2.89
C GLY A 353 -0.13 26.75 1.91
N ALA A 354 -1.29 26.95 1.27
CA ALA A 354 -1.58 28.03 0.33
C ALA A 354 -0.53 28.10 -0.80
N GLY A 355 -0.39 27.01 -1.54
CA GLY A 355 0.60 26.91 -2.62
C GLY A 355 2.03 26.56 -2.18
N LYS A 356 2.26 26.29 -0.89
CA LYS A 356 3.57 25.82 -0.38
C LYS A 356 4.00 24.49 -1.01
N GLY A 357 3.06 23.58 -1.23
CA GLY A 357 3.36 22.29 -1.83
C GLY A 357 2.14 21.39 -1.93
N GLU A 358 2.36 20.17 -2.40
CA GLU A 358 1.35 19.12 -2.47
C GLU A 358 1.93 17.75 -2.09
N LEU A 359 1.10 16.89 -1.53
CA LEU A 359 1.41 15.49 -1.32
C LEU A 359 0.60 14.68 -2.32
N ILE A 360 1.28 13.86 -3.12
CA ILE A 360 0.69 13.03 -4.17
C ILE A 360 0.77 11.55 -3.75
N ASP A 361 -0.39 10.90 -3.66
CA ASP A 361 -0.47 9.44 -3.53
C ASP A 361 -0.52 8.80 -4.93
N LEU A 362 0.49 8.00 -5.28
CA LEU A 362 0.52 7.30 -6.57
C LEU A 362 -0.12 5.91 -6.48
N PRO A 363 -0.65 5.37 -7.59
CA PRO A 363 -1.05 3.97 -7.65
C PRO A 363 0.12 3.05 -7.30
N GLY A 364 -0.16 2.01 -6.50
CA GLY A 364 0.87 1.07 -6.06
C GLY A 364 1.32 0.14 -7.19
N ILE A 365 2.62 -0.15 -7.25
CA ILE A 365 3.16 -1.14 -8.20
C ILE A 365 2.77 -2.54 -7.73
N ALA A 366 2.50 -3.45 -8.67
CA ALA A 366 2.17 -4.84 -8.36
C ALA A 366 3.26 -5.52 -7.50
N ARG A 367 2.83 -6.38 -6.57
CA ARG A 367 3.71 -7.39 -5.94
C ARG A 367 3.80 -8.63 -6.84
N SER A 368 4.58 -9.63 -6.42
CA SER A 368 4.49 -10.96 -7.04
C SER A 368 3.07 -11.53 -6.97
N THR A 369 2.83 -12.52 -7.82
CA THR A 369 1.51 -13.13 -8.08
C THR A 369 1.03 -14.08 -6.97
N LEU A 370 1.56 -14.01 -5.74
CA LEU A 370 1.22 -14.95 -4.67
C LEU A 370 -0.29 -14.98 -4.38
N GLU A 371 -0.93 -13.80 -4.40
CA GLU A 371 -2.38 -13.65 -4.20
C GLU A 371 -3.22 -14.36 -5.27
N ASN A 372 -2.68 -14.57 -6.48
CA ASN A 372 -3.38 -15.25 -7.56
C ASN A 372 -3.50 -16.76 -7.31
N TYR A 373 -2.63 -17.32 -6.46
CA TYR A 373 -2.69 -18.72 -6.07
C TYR A 373 -3.55 -18.95 -4.82
N VAL A 374 -4.13 -17.88 -4.26
CA VAL A 374 -4.93 -17.96 -3.03
C VAL A 374 -6.40 -17.74 -3.36
N VAL A 375 -7.26 -18.57 -2.75
CA VAL A 375 -8.71 -18.49 -2.89
C VAL A 375 -9.16 -17.05 -2.56
N PRO A 376 -9.98 -16.39 -3.40
CA PRO A 376 -10.33 -14.98 -3.22
C PRO A 376 -10.85 -14.62 -1.83
N SER A 377 -11.63 -15.50 -1.21
CA SER A 377 -12.18 -15.31 0.14
C SER A 377 -11.14 -15.30 1.26
N GLN A 378 -9.95 -15.86 1.04
CA GLN A 378 -8.87 -15.96 2.03
C GLN A 378 -7.69 -15.02 1.76
N ARG A 379 -7.72 -14.22 0.68
CA ARG A 379 -6.61 -13.30 0.33
C ARG A 379 -6.30 -12.27 1.42
N SER A 380 -7.31 -11.84 2.18
CA SER A 380 -7.12 -10.90 3.30
C SER A 380 -6.26 -11.50 4.43
N GLN A 381 -6.25 -12.84 4.57
CA GLN A 381 -5.45 -13.53 5.58
C GLN A 381 -3.95 -13.46 5.27
N LEU A 382 -3.54 -13.24 4.03
CA LEU A 382 -2.14 -13.05 3.68
C LEU A 382 -1.52 -11.84 4.38
N ILE A 383 -2.32 -10.87 4.80
CA ILE A 383 -1.83 -9.58 5.29
C ILE A 383 -1.65 -9.62 6.80
N MET A 384 -0.40 -9.45 7.24
CA MET A 384 -0.09 -9.30 8.66
C MET A 384 -0.64 -7.96 9.21
N SER A 385 -1.76 -8.01 9.92
CA SER A 385 -2.44 -6.82 10.48
C SER A 385 -1.93 -6.40 11.87
N SER A 386 -1.27 -7.33 12.57
CA SER A 386 -0.71 -7.12 13.89
C SER A 386 0.52 -7.98 14.11
N ARG A 387 1.36 -7.57 15.06
CA ARG A 387 2.57 -8.32 15.43
C ARG A 387 2.20 -9.71 15.92
N LEU A 388 2.82 -10.72 15.32
CA LEU A 388 2.67 -12.11 15.71
C LEU A 388 3.71 -12.51 16.75
N SER A 389 3.31 -13.41 17.65
CA SER A 389 4.24 -14.15 18.50
C SER A 389 4.24 -15.59 18.00
N PRO A 390 5.23 -15.99 17.20
CA PRO A 390 5.22 -17.31 16.58
C PRO A 390 5.44 -18.40 17.62
N GLU A 391 4.73 -19.51 17.45
CA GLU A 391 5.04 -20.74 18.15
C GLU A 391 6.25 -21.42 17.50
N GLN A 392 7.13 -21.98 18.32
CA GLN A 392 8.29 -22.71 17.82
C GLN A 392 7.84 -24.06 17.24
N VAL A 393 8.10 -24.28 15.97
CA VAL A 393 7.84 -25.57 15.31
C VAL A 393 9.15 -26.34 15.17
N VAL A 394 9.17 -27.57 15.69
CA VAL A 394 10.33 -28.47 15.65
C VAL A 394 10.20 -29.41 14.45
N VAL A 395 10.98 -29.17 13.40
CA VAL A 395 10.99 -29.95 12.16
C VAL A 395 12.15 -30.95 12.19
N LYS A 396 11.85 -32.22 12.50
CA LYS A 396 12.85 -33.29 12.56
C LYS A 396 13.30 -33.73 11.16
N PRO A 397 14.42 -34.47 11.04
CA PRO A 397 14.77 -35.17 9.81
C PRO A 397 13.59 -35.97 9.22
N GLY A 398 13.35 -35.84 7.92
CA GLY A 398 12.23 -36.48 7.22
C GLY A 398 10.85 -35.84 7.44
N GLN A 399 10.79 -34.65 8.03
CA GLN A 399 9.57 -33.86 8.17
C GLN A 399 9.60 -32.57 7.35
N SER A 400 8.39 -32.08 7.05
CA SER A 400 8.16 -30.82 6.35
C SER A 400 7.10 -30.00 7.07
N LEU A 401 7.28 -28.69 7.08
CA LEU A 401 6.35 -27.69 7.59
C LEU A 401 5.54 -27.11 6.44
N LEU A 402 4.24 -27.35 6.46
CA LEU A 402 3.26 -26.77 5.54
C LEU A 402 2.68 -25.50 6.15
N ILE A 403 2.49 -24.47 5.34
CA ILE A 403 1.97 -23.17 5.76
C ILE A 403 0.88 -22.73 4.78
N GLY A 404 -0.25 -22.24 5.30
CA GLY A 404 -1.41 -21.84 4.49
C GLY A 404 -2.02 -23.01 3.71
N GLY A 405 -2.07 -24.20 4.34
CA GLY A 405 -2.56 -25.43 3.71
C GLY A 405 -1.77 -25.89 2.49
N GLY A 406 -0.45 -25.65 2.48
CA GLY A 406 0.47 -26.10 1.44
C GLY A 406 0.86 -25.01 0.43
N LEU A 407 0.41 -23.77 0.61
CA LEU A 407 0.87 -22.62 -0.16
C LEU A 407 2.40 -22.47 -0.09
N ILE A 408 2.96 -22.73 1.09
CA ILE A 408 4.40 -22.72 1.33
C ILE A 408 4.78 -24.01 2.06
N CYS A 409 5.89 -24.61 1.64
CA CYS A 409 6.41 -25.84 2.23
C CYS A 409 7.90 -25.67 2.53
N ILE A 410 8.28 -25.90 3.79
CA ILE A 410 9.67 -25.92 4.24
C ILE A 410 10.02 -27.35 4.61
N THR A 411 10.92 -27.96 3.84
CA THR A 411 11.42 -29.31 4.10
C THR A 411 12.75 -29.24 4.81
N ASN A 412 12.94 -30.02 5.89
CA ASN A 412 14.26 -30.19 6.49
C ASN A 412 15.06 -31.21 5.65
N PRO A 413 16.14 -30.80 4.98
CA PRO A 413 16.93 -31.71 4.15
C PRO A 413 17.97 -32.51 4.95
N SER A 414 18.20 -32.19 6.23
CA SER A 414 19.19 -32.87 7.06
C SER A 414 18.65 -34.21 7.56
N GLU A 415 19.51 -35.23 7.52
CA GLU A 415 19.22 -36.55 8.10
C GLU A 415 19.47 -36.61 9.61
N LYS A 416 20.15 -35.61 10.17
CA LYS A 416 20.64 -35.62 11.56
C LYS A 416 20.17 -34.42 12.37
N ASP A 417 20.21 -33.24 11.75
CA ASP A 417 19.97 -31.99 12.46
C ASP A 417 18.47 -31.67 12.52
N VAL A 418 18.05 -31.13 13.65
CA VAL A 418 16.68 -30.62 13.84
C VAL A 418 16.63 -29.16 13.41
N LEU A 419 15.63 -28.83 12.60
CA LEU A 419 15.34 -27.46 12.17
C LEU A 419 14.24 -26.89 13.05
N LEU A 420 14.48 -25.73 13.65
CA LEU A 420 13.48 -24.95 14.39
C LEU A 420 12.96 -23.85 13.48
N ALA A 421 11.64 -23.75 13.33
CA ALA A 421 10.99 -22.71 12.54
C ALA A 421 10.14 -21.81 13.44
N TYR A 422 10.24 -20.51 13.24
CA TYR A 422 9.40 -19.49 13.87
C TYR A 422 8.64 -18.73 12.77
N PRO A 423 7.41 -19.14 12.45
CA PRO A 423 6.63 -18.58 11.35
C PRO A 423 5.98 -17.25 11.78
N PHE A 424 6.60 -16.13 11.43
CA PHE A 424 5.99 -14.80 11.55
C PHE A 424 5.12 -14.52 10.32
N VAL A 425 4.09 -15.35 10.14
CA VAL A 425 3.13 -15.25 9.04
C VAL A 425 1.70 -15.43 9.58
N PRO A 426 0.71 -14.71 9.04
CA PRO A 426 -0.70 -14.82 9.45
C PRO A 426 -1.40 -16.05 8.86
N LEU A 427 -0.68 -17.17 8.72
CA LEU A 427 -1.16 -18.39 8.06
C LEU A 427 -0.98 -19.60 8.98
N ASP A 428 -1.94 -20.52 8.94
CA ASP A 428 -1.89 -21.75 9.72
C ASP A 428 -0.72 -22.64 9.30
N THR A 429 -0.14 -23.32 10.29
CA THR A 429 1.05 -24.16 10.11
C THR A 429 0.78 -25.60 10.50
N HIS A 430 1.26 -26.54 9.69
CA HIS A 430 1.04 -27.97 9.87
C HIS A 430 2.31 -28.77 9.61
N LEU A 431 2.70 -29.59 10.57
CA LEU A 431 3.86 -30.48 10.46
C LEU A 431 3.43 -31.85 9.90
N THR A 432 4.16 -32.35 8.90
CA THR A 432 3.89 -33.66 8.29
C THR A 432 5.19 -34.36 7.89
N SER A 433 5.12 -35.62 7.47
CA SER A 433 6.29 -36.29 6.89
C SER A 433 6.57 -35.75 5.49
N THR A 434 7.84 -35.72 5.09
CA THR A 434 8.25 -35.20 3.77
C THR A 434 7.54 -35.93 2.63
N ASN A 435 7.40 -37.26 2.71
CA ASN A 435 6.67 -38.04 1.69
C ASN A 435 5.21 -37.57 1.55
N LYS A 436 4.51 -37.31 2.66
CA LYS A 436 3.13 -36.81 2.64
C LYS A 436 3.03 -35.40 2.07
N ALA A 437 4.01 -34.54 2.38
CA ALA A 437 4.09 -33.20 1.80
C ALA A 437 4.30 -33.26 0.28
N GLU A 438 5.09 -34.22 -0.21
CA GLU A 438 5.30 -34.44 -1.64
C GLU A 438 4.05 -35.00 -2.34
N GLU A 439 3.38 -36.00 -1.76
CA GLU A 439 2.09 -36.54 -2.23
C GLU A 439 1.04 -35.43 -2.36
N LEU A 440 0.92 -34.58 -1.32
CA LEU A 440 0.00 -33.44 -1.32
C LEU A 440 0.29 -32.48 -2.48
N ARG A 441 1.57 -32.15 -2.68
CA ARG A 441 1.98 -31.24 -3.75
C ARG A 441 1.68 -31.80 -5.14
N LYS A 442 1.79 -33.12 -5.31
CA LYS A 442 1.43 -33.81 -6.56
C LYS A 442 -0.09 -33.92 -6.77
N GLY A 443 -0.90 -33.59 -5.76
CA GLY A 443 -2.35 -33.77 -5.79
C GLY A 443 -2.78 -35.23 -5.64
N GLU A 444 -1.88 -36.12 -5.22
CA GLU A 444 -2.14 -37.55 -4.99
C GLU A 444 -2.87 -37.79 -3.66
N ARG A 445 -2.92 -36.76 -2.80
CA ARG A 445 -3.52 -36.81 -1.48
C ARG A 445 -4.24 -35.51 -1.15
N GLU A 446 -5.45 -35.64 -0.64
CA GLU A 446 -6.16 -34.53 0.01
C GLU A 446 -5.88 -34.54 1.51
N ILE A 447 -5.71 -33.36 2.07
CA ILE A 447 -5.58 -33.18 3.51
C ILE A 447 -6.83 -32.45 3.99
N ASP A 448 -7.41 -32.95 5.07
CA ASP A 448 -8.53 -32.33 5.79
C ASP A 448 -8.05 -31.16 6.67
N ILE A 449 -7.37 -30.21 6.03
CA ILE A 449 -6.86 -28.99 6.65
C ILE A 449 -7.37 -27.82 5.81
N PRO A 450 -7.87 -26.74 6.44
CA PRO A 450 -8.22 -25.51 5.73
C PRO A 450 -7.05 -25.06 4.85
N SER A 451 -7.28 -25.01 3.53
CA SER A 451 -6.26 -24.60 2.57
C SER A 451 -6.60 -23.27 1.95
N ALA A 452 -5.62 -22.36 1.99
CA ALA A 452 -5.68 -21.09 1.28
C ALA A 452 -5.36 -21.24 -0.20
N LEU A 453 -4.79 -22.37 -0.60
CA LEU A 453 -4.39 -22.64 -1.97
C LEU A 453 -5.61 -22.87 -2.87
N ALA A 454 -5.69 -22.11 -3.96
CA ALA A 454 -6.73 -22.30 -4.96
C ALA A 454 -6.54 -23.67 -5.66
N PRO A 455 -7.60 -24.47 -5.86
CA PRO A 455 -7.50 -25.83 -6.42
C PRO A 455 -6.75 -25.90 -7.76
N GLU A 456 -7.01 -24.93 -8.65
CA GLU A 456 -6.38 -24.77 -9.96
C GLU A 456 -4.87 -24.46 -9.88
N SER A 457 -4.42 -23.95 -8.74
CA SER A 457 -3.04 -23.48 -8.54
C SER A 457 -2.09 -24.58 -8.09
N LYS A 458 -2.60 -25.74 -7.65
CA LYS A 458 -1.78 -26.85 -7.12
C LYS A 458 -0.69 -27.31 -8.09
N SER A 459 -0.99 -27.38 -9.38
CA SER A 459 -0.06 -27.84 -10.43
C SER A 459 1.04 -26.82 -10.78
N SER A 460 0.87 -25.56 -10.39
CA SER A 460 1.81 -24.47 -10.70
C SER A 460 2.94 -24.32 -9.67
N ILE A 461 2.79 -24.93 -8.48
CA ILE A 461 3.74 -24.82 -7.38
C ILE A 461 5.04 -25.57 -7.71
N LYS A 462 6.17 -24.85 -7.66
CA LYS A 462 7.52 -25.37 -7.87
C LYS A 462 8.42 -25.09 -6.66
N SER A 463 9.57 -25.75 -6.63
CA SER A 463 10.58 -25.49 -5.60
C SER A 463 11.16 -24.08 -5.76
N ALA A 464 11.21 -23.32 -4.66
CA ALA A 464 11.87 -22.02 -4.59
C ALA A 464 13.41 -22.14 -4.45
N GLY A 465 13.95 -23.37 -4.39
CA GLY A 465 15.37 -23.65 -4.24
C GLY A 465 15.76 -24.06 -2.82
N LYS A 466 17.07 -24.21 -2.60
CA LYS A 466 17.65 -24.50 -1.28
C LYS A 466 18.19 -23.21 -0.67
N MET A 467 17.99 -23.03 0.62
CA MET A 467 18.45 -21.85 1.36
C MET A 467 19.46 -22.28 2.42
N GLU A 468 20.60 -21.59 2.46
CA GLU A 468 21.66 -21.86 3.43
C GLU A 468 21.42 -21.08 4.73
N LEU A 469 21.52 -21.78 5.87
CA LEU A 469 21.55 -21.15 7.20
C LEU A 469 22.95 -20.57 7.42
N LYS A 470 23.18 -19.34 6.96
CA LYS A 470 24.52 -18.73 6.89
C LYS A 470 24.85 -17.77 8.04
N TRP A 471 23.88 -17.40 8.87
CA TRP A 471 24.10 -16.41 9.93
C TRP A 471 24.31 -17.09 11.29
N ASP A 472 25.46 -16.84 11.91
CA ASP A 472 25.75 -17.31 13.27
C ASP A 472 24.98 -16.45 14.27
N VAL A 473 23.96 -17.05 14.90
CA VAL A 473 23.12 -16.43 15.93
C VAL A 473 23.38 -17.04 17.31
N THR A 474 24.49 -17.76 17.50
CA THR A 474 24.85 -18.45 18.75
C THR A 474 24.77 -17.52 19.95
N LYS A 475 25.32 -16.30 19.81
CA LYS A 475 25.29 -15.31 20.89
C LYS A 475 23.87 -14.92 21.31
N ALA A 476 22.95 -14.79 20.35
CA ALA A 476 21.56 -14.39 20.60
C ALA A 476 20.70 -15.57 21.09
N ARG A 477 20.97 -16.78 20.61
CA ARG A 477 20.13 -17.97 20.83
C ARG A 477 20.62 -18.93 21.92
N ALA A 478 21.88 -18.86 22.36
CA ALA A 478 22.42 -19.72 23.43
C ALA A 478 21.95 -19.33 24.85
N GLY A 479 21.09 -18.32 24.98
CA GLY A 479 20.38 -18.00 26.22
C GLY A 479 21.33 -17.58 27.35
N PRO A 480 21.19 -18.14 28.58
CA PRO A 480 22.02 -17.78 29.73
C PRO A 480 23.52 -18.01 29.53
N LEU A 481 23.91 -18.90 28.60
CA LEU A 481 25.31 -19.22 28.36
C LEU A 481 26.10 -18.02 27.84
N THR A 482 25.53 -17.23 26.94
CA THR A 482 26.19 -16.09 26.28
C THR A 482 25.76 -14.73 26.82
N ARG A 483 24.68 -14.71 27.60
CA ARG A 483 24.14 -13.53 28.28
C ARG A 483 25.13 -12.97 29.30
N LYS A 484 25.42 -11.66 29.20
CA LYS A 484 26.38 -10.96 30.09
C LYS A 484 25.94 -10.94 31.56
N ASP A 485 24.64 -10.95 31.79
CA ASP A 485 23.99 -10.97 33.10
C ASP A 485 23.86 -12.39 33.69
N ALA A 486 24.36 -13.40 32.99
CA ALA A 486 24.35 -14.80 33.41
C ALA A 486 25.76 -15.40 33.32
N VAL A 487 25.97 -16.45 32.54
CA VAL A 487 27.28 -17.15 32.48
C VAL A 487 28.31 -16.33 31.67
N GLY A 488 27.86 -15.56 30.68
CA GLY A 488 28.73 -14.62 29.95
C GLY A 488 29.83 -15.27 29.10
N LEU A 489 29.67 -16.53 28.68
CA LEU A 489 30.63 -17.20 27.81
C LEU A 489 30.66 -16.55 26.43
N LYS A 490 31.87 -16.47 25.89
CA LYS A 490 32.09 -16.13 24.49
C LYS A 490 31.51 -17.23 23.60
N ALA A 491 30.75 -16.86 22.57
CA ALA A 491 30.07 -17.81 21.67
C ALA A 491 31.07 -18.78 21.01
N GLU A 492 32.31 -18.33 20.80
CA GLU A 492 33.38 -19.12 20.20
C GLU A 492 33.87 -20.27 21.09
N ARG A 493 33.59 -20.22 22.40
CA ARG A 493 33.96 -21.26 23.37
C ARG A 493 32.90 -22.35 23.52
N LEU A 494 31.71 -22.17 22.95
CA LEU A 494 30.65 -23.16 23.04
C LEU A 494 30.95 -24.34 22.10
N PRO A 495 30.61 -25.59 22.49
CA PRO A 495 30.86 -26.78 21.67
C PRO A 495 29.92 -26.89 20.46
N PHE A 496 29.09 -25.88 20.21
CA PHE A 496 28.13 -25.83 19.12
C PHE A 496 28.06 -24.43 18.53
N VAL A 497 27.47 -24.34 17.33
CA VAL A 497 27.10 -23.10 16.65
C VAL A 497 25.62 -23.18 16.31
N VAL A 498 24.91 -22.07 16.51
CA VAL A 498 23.52 -21.93 16.09
C VAL A 498 23.49 -21.10 14.82
N TRP A 499 23.11 -21.73 13.72
CA TRP A 499 22.94 -21.10 12.42
C TRP A 499 21.48 -20.72 12.20
N SER A 500 21.26 -19.60 11.53
CA SER A 500 19.92 -19.12 11.20
C SER A 500 19.85 -18.51 9.81
N ALA A 501 18.64 -18.41 9.28
CA ALA A 501 18.26 -17.60 8.12
C ALA A 501 16.78 -17.20 8.22
N ASP A 502 16.45 -16.01 7.75
CA ASP A 502 15.08 -15.55 7.58
C ASP A 502 14.61 -15.80 6.14
N VAL A 503 13.50 -16.53 5.99
CA VAL A 503 12.82 -16.75 4.71
C VAL A 503 11.70 -15.73 4.59
N VAL A 504 11.91 -14.69 3.79
CA VAL A 504 10.93 -13.61 3.59
C VAL A 504 9.94 -13.99 2.48
N ILE A 505 8.65 -13.84 2.77
CA ILE A 505 7.55 -14.13 1.86
C ILE A 505 6.89 -12.80 1.50
N GLU A 506 7.02 -12.39 0.24
CA GLU A 506 6.53 -11.10 -0.24
C GLU A 506 5.02 -10.95 0.04
N GLY A 507 4.63 -9.83 0.65
CA GLY A 507 3.23 -9.54 0.98
C GLY A 507 2.71 -10.21 2.25
N VAL A 508 3.44 -11.18 2.83
CA VAL A 508 2.92 -12.02 3.90
C VAL A 508 3.65 -11.83 5.22
N GLY A 509 4.96 -11.99 5.23
CA GLY A 509 5.74 -12.06 6.46
C GLY A 509 7.10 -12.72 6.25
N TRP A 510 7.64 -13.32 7.30
CA TRP A 510 8.88 -14.08 7.22
C TRP A 510 8.85 -15.30 8.13
N ILE A 511 9.76 -16.25 7.89
CA ILE A 511 9.93 -17.43 8.72
C ILE A 511 11.39 -17.48 9.13
N GLU A 512 11.64 -17.37 10.44
CA GLU A 512 13.00 -17.54 10.97
C GLU A 512 13.28 -19.04 11.09
N LEU A 513 14.32 -19.50 10.41
CA LEU A 513 14.81 -20.87 10.47
C LEU A 513 16.10 -20.91 11.28
N VAL A 514 16.22 -21.90 12.17
CA VAL A 514 17.34 -22.05 13.09
C VAL A 514 17.75 -23.51 13.20
N ALA A 515 19.04 -23.81 13.11
CA ALA A 515 19.57 -25.14 13.39
C ALA A 515 20.83 -25.03 14.25
N GLN A 516 20.95 -25.91 15.24
CA GLN A 516 22.15 -26.03 16.05
C GLN A 516 23.00 -27.17 15.51
N ARG A 517 24.28 -26.91 15.27
CA ARG A 517 25.26 -27.91 14.86
C ARG A 517 26.42 -27.94 15.84
N ARG A 518 26.87 -29.14 16.20
CA ARG A 518 28.10 -29.30 17.01
C ARG A 518 29.30 -28.83 16.19
N ARG A 519 30.26 -28.17 16.85
CA ARG A 519 31.53 -27.78 16.23
C ARG A 519 32.37 -28.99 15.84
#